data_AF-A0A844W4E0-F1
#
_entry.id   AF-A0A844W4E0-F1
#
_cell.length_a   1.000
_cell.length_b   1.000
_cell.length_c   1.000
_cell.angle_alpha   90.00
_cell.angle_beta   90.00
_cell.angle_gamma   90.00
#
_symmetry.space_group_name_H-M   'P 1'
#
loop_
_entity.id
_entity.type
_entity.pdbx_description
1 polymer ?
#
loop_
_entity_poly.entity_id
_entity_poly.type
_entity_poly.pdbx_seq_one_letter_code
_entity_poly.pdbx_strand_id
1 'polypeptide(L)' 'MSLTELEARTAEVTGAISSAKPGVRHLHLDALHGLVSEYALTGNGIPARLRQLQEELTNEAIEARFDNLPI' A
#
# COMPACT_ATOMS: atom_id res chain seq x y z
N MET A 1 0.84 19.18 -1.90
CA MET A 1 1.11 18.49 -0.64
C MET A 1 2.51 18.84 -0.18
N SER A 2 2.63 19.30 1.04
CA SER A 2 3.88 19.40 1.78
C SER A 2 4.38 18.02 2.20
N LEU A 3 5.66 17.92 2.54
CA LEU A 3 6.26 16.67 3.03
C LEU A 3 5.55 16.16 4.29
N THR A 4 5.18 17.05 5.20
CA THR A 4 4.48 16.69 6.45
C THR A 4 3.09 16.10 6.20
N GLU A 5 2.35 16.63 5.22
CA GLU A 5 1.06 16.05 4.83
C GLU A 5 1.24 14.65 4.20
N LEU A 6 2.31 14.46 3.43
CA LEU A 6 2.64 13.17 2.82
C LEU A 6 3.04 12.12 3.87
N GLU A 7 3.82 12.51 4.88
CA GLU A 7 4.18 11.66 6.01
C GLU A 7 2.95 11.30 6.85
N ALA A 8 2.07 12.26 7.14
CA ALA A 8 0.83 12.01 7.88
C ALA A 8 -0.08 11.02 7.15
N ARG A 9 -0.27 11.20 5.83
CA ARG A 9 -1.04 10.27 4.99
C ARG A 9 -0.39 8.89 4.90
N THR A 10 0.95 8.85 4.88
CA THR A 10 1.69 7.60 4.94
C THR A 10 1.42 6.84 6.23
N ALA A 11 1.45 7.54 7.38
CA ALA A 11 1.14 6.93 8.67
C ALA A 11 -0.31 6.40 8.73
N GLU A 12 -1.26 7.14 8.17
CA GLU A 12 -2.67 6.73 8.09
C GLU A 12 -2.84 5.46 7.26
N VAL A 13 -2.34 5.45 6.02
CA VAL A 13 -2.50 4.30 5.11
C VAL A 13 -1.76 3.08 5.62
N THR A 14 -0.53 3.24 6.13
CA THR A 14 0.22 2.11 6.71
C THR A 14 -0.42 1.59 8.00
N GLY A 15 -1.02 2.47 8.80
CA GLY A 15 -1.80 2.10 9.99
C GLY A 15 -3.07 1.33 9.64
N ALA A 16 -3.80 1.76 8.60
CA ALA A 16 -4.97 1.04 8.10
C ALA A 16 -4.61 -0.35 7.57
N ILE A 17 -3.54 -0.46 6.79
CA ILE A 17 -3.02 -1.74 6.29
C ILE A 17 -2.61 -2.67 7.42
N SER A 18 -1.95 -2.13 8.46
CA SER A 18 -1.50 -2.92 9.61
C SER A 18 -2.65 -3.37 10.51
N SER A 19 -3.76 -2.62 10.53
CA SER A 19 -4.97 -2.94 11.31
C SER A 19 -5.93 -3.85 10.55
N ALA A 20 -5.80 -3.92 9.22
CA ALA A 20 -6.60 -4.79 8.38
C ALA A 20 -6.22 -6.27 8.58
N LYS A 21 -7.22 -7.16 8.49
CA LYS A 21 -6.98 -8.60 8.62
C LYS A 21 -6.15 -9.12 7.44
N PRO A 22 -5.28 -10.12 7.66
CA PRO A 22 -4.62 -10.83 6.56
C PRO A 22 -5.66 -11.33 5.54
N GLY A 23 -5.37 -11.16 4.25
CA GLY A 23 -6.27 -11.56 3.16
C GLY A 23 -7.23 -10.46 2.70
N VAL A 24 -7.32 -9.32 3.40
CA VAL A 24 -8.05 -8.12 2.93
C VAL A 24 -7.18 -6.87 2.90
N ARG A 25 -5.90 -6.97 3.30
CA ARG A 25 -4.99 -5.81 3.32
C ARG A 25 -4.72 -5.32 1.90
N HIS A 26 -4.75 -6.24 0.94
CA HIS A 26 -4.57 -5.94 -0.47
C HIS A 26 -5.61 -4.94 -1.03
N LEU A 27 -6.76 -4.78 -0.37
CA LEU A 27 -7.77 -3.77 -0.74
C LEU A 27 -7.25 -2.33 -0.60
N HIS A 28 -6.16 -2.13 0.15
CA HIS A 28 -5.50 -0.83 0.29
C HIS A 28 -4.41 -0.56 -0.76
N LEU A 29 -4.19 -1.47 -1.73
CA LEU A 29 -3.18 -1.31 -2.78
C LEU A 29 -3.34 -0.01 -3.56
N ASP A 30 -4.55 0.37 -3.94
CA ASP A 30 -4.80 1.59 -4.71
C ASP A 30 -4.39 2.85 -3.92
N ALA A 31 -4.67 2.87 -2.62
CA ALA A 31 -4.25 3.96 -1.74
C ALA A 31 -2.72 4.02 -1.61
N LEU A 32 -2.06 2.85 -1.51
CA LEU A 32 -0.61 2.77 -1.45
C LEU A 32 0.06 3.19 -2.77
N HIS A 33 -0.51 2.81 -3.92
CA HIS A 33 -0.06 3.27 -5.25
C HIS A 33 -0.16 4.79 -5.40
N GLY A 34 -1.25 5.39 -4.90
CA GLY A 34 -1.41 6.84 -4.86
C GLY A 34 -0.29 7.51 -4.06
N LEU A 35 -0.01 7.01 -2.86
CA LEU A 35 1.08 7.49 -2.00
C LEU A 35 2.45 7.41 -2.67
N VAL A 36 2.77 6.26 -3.28
CA VAL A 36 4.04 6.07 -3.99
C VAL A 36 4.18 7.05 -5.16
N SER A 37 3.09 7.27 -5.90
CA SER A 37 3.06 8.25 -6.99
C SER A 37 3.29 9.68 -6.48
N GLU A 38 2.69 10.04 -5.34
CA GLU A 38 2.90 11.34 -4.69
C GLU A 38 4.34 11.53 -4.19
N TYR A 39 4.97 10.50 -3.63
CA TYR A 39 6.41 10.52 -3.30
C TYR A 39 7.29 10.70 -4.55
N ALA A 40 6.96 10.03 -5.65
CA ALA A 40 7.69 10.18 -6.90
C ALA A 40 7.57 11.61 -7.46
N LEU A 41 6.36 12.18 -7.45
CA LEU A 41 6.08 13.53 -7.96
C LEU A 41 6.71 14.64 -7.12
N THR A 42 6.88 14.44 -5.81
CA THR A 42 7.52 15.42 -4.93
C THR A 42 9.05 15.37 -4.98
N GLY A 43 9.65 14.43 -5.69
CA GLY A 43 11.11 14.30 -5.85
C GLY A 43 11.85 13.84 -4.59
N ASN A 44 11.12 13.50 -3.51
CA ASN A 44 11.70 13.06 -2.24
C ASN A 44 12.19 11.59 -2.29
N GLY A 45 11.97 10.90 -3.41
CA GLY A 45 12.21 9.47 -3.54
C GLY A 45 11.16 8.65 -2.80
N ILE A 46 11.00 7.40 -3.23
CA ILE A 46 10.00 6.50 -2.64
C ILE A 46 10.63 5.75 -1.46
N PRO A 47 10.08 5.86 -0.23
CA PRO A 47 10.55 5.11 0.92
C PRO A 47 10.58 3.60 0.66
N ALA A 48 11.68 2.94 1.03
CA ALA A 48 11.86 1.50 0.78
C ALA A 48 10.75 0.64 1.42
N ARG A 49 10.30 1.03 2.62
CA ARG A 49 9.19 0.36 3.33
C ARG A 49 7.89 0.37 2.55
N LEU A 50 7.60 1.45 1.80
CA LEU A 50 6.39 1.53 0.99
C LEU A 50 6.47 0.59 -0.22
N ARG A 51 7.65 0.47 -0.84
CA ARG A 51 7.88 -0.50 -1.93
C ARG A 51 7.69 -1.94 -1.46
N GLN A 52 8.29 -2.30 -0.32
CA GLN A 52 8.11 -3.62 0.28
C GLN A 52 6.64 -3.93 0.56
N LEU A 53 5.93 -2.98 1.16
CA LEU A 53 4.50 -3.15 1.45
C LEU A 53 3.68 -3.32 0.15
N GLN A 54 4.06 -2.62 -0.91
CA GLN A 54 3.40 -2.72 -2.22
C GLN A 54 3.56 -4.11 -2.83
N GLU A 55 4.77 -4.68 -2.74
CA GLU A 55 5.06 -6.06 -3.19
C GLU A 55 4.28 -7.09 -2.36
N GLU A 56 4.29 -6.97 -1.03
CA GLU A 56 3.55 -7.85 -0.12
C GLU A 56 2.05 -7.86 -0.43
N LEU A 57 1.44 -6.68 -0.55
CA LEU A 57 0.02 -6.56 -0.83
C LEU A 57 -0.33 -7.02 -2.25
N THR A 58 0.57 -6.84 -3.22
CA THR A 58 0.39 -7.35 -4.59
C THR A 58 0.35 -8.87 -4.60
N ASN A 59 1.25 -9.52 -3.86
CA ASN A 59 1.23 -10.98 -3.70
C ASN A 59 -0.06 -11.44 -3.01
N GLU A 60 -0.48 -10.76 -1.93
CA GLU A 60 -1.74 -11.07 -1.24
C GLU A 60 -2.96 -10.91 -2.17
N ALA A 61 -2.98 -9.90 -3.05
CA ALA A 61 -4.04 -9.72 -4.04
C ALA A 61 -4.08 -10.87 -5.07
N ILE A 62 -2.91 -11.33 -5.50
CA ILE A 62 -2.78 -12.45 -6.42
C ILE A 62 -3.31 -13.72 -5.75
N GLU A 63 -2.86 -14.03 -4.53
CA GLU A 63 -3.32 -15.17 -3.74
C GLU A 63 -4.84 -15.14 -3.52
N ALA A 64 -5.40 -13.99 -3.11
CA ALA A 64 -6.83 -13.82 -2.89
C ALA A 64 -7.67 -14.06 -4.17
N ARG A 65 -7.12 -13.81 -5.36
CA ARG A 65 -7.80 -14.12 -6.63
C ARG A 65 -7.83 -15.62 -6.92
N PHE A 66 -6.83 -16.38 -6.48
CA PHE A 66 -6.76 -17.82 -6.69
C PHE A 66 -7.53 -18.62 -5.63
N ASP A 67 -7.55 -18.16 -4.37
CA ASP A 67 -8.34 -18.77 -3.29
C ASP A 67 -9.86 -18.78 -3.58
N ASN A 68 -10.33 -17.87 -4.44
CA ASN A 68 -11.74 -17.77 -4.82
C ASN A 68 -12.11 -18.53 -6.11
N LEU A 69 -11.20 -19.32 -6.69
CA LEU A 69 -11.54 -20.17 -7.84
C LEU A 69 -12.17 -21.49 -7.34
N PRO A 70 -13.46 -21.77 -7.66
CA PRO A 70 -14.01 -23.09 -7.39
C PRO A 70 -13.31 -24.10 -8.29
N ILE A 71 -12.76 -25.15 -7.67
CA ILE A 71 -12.40 -26.40 -8.36
C ILE A 71 -13.66 -27.09 -8.88
#